data_AF-A0A2G6BTM1-F1
#
_entry.id   AF-A0A2G6BTM1-F1
#
_cell.length_a   1.000
_cell.length_b   1.000
_cell.length_c   1.000
_cell.angle_alpha   90.00
_cell.angle_beta   90.00
_cell.angle_gamma   90.00
#
_symmetry.space_group_name_H-M   'P 1'
#
loop_
_entity.id
_entity.type
_entity.pdbx_description
1 polymer ?
#
loop_
_entity_poly.entity_id
_entity_poly.type
_entity_poly.pdbx_seq_one_letter_code
_entity_poly.pdbx_strand_id
1 'polypeptide(L)'
;MKYFFSLCLILFLGGCSVNAGMKPGRAKNKNYVSFFKDVGLMQYFIKPAKAEADGYVFEIDYTFREGEKAVNDSITVNFSLSSDKKSAAKVKKLILSGKERKIIFDNPIIIFKDREKNLIRYTTTFPNKKKKEFTELGDFHISVKTNKKNIVFRSKGFQKQIETLNFFLNPFNPEED
;
A
#
# COMPACT_ATOMS: atom_id res chain seq x y z
N MET A 1 57.98 -18.31 -14.09
CA MET A 1 57.05 -17.31 -13.53
C MET A 1 56.54 -16.32 -14.59
N LYS A 2 55.95 -16.77 -15.71
CA LYS A 2 55.37 -15.87 -16.75
C LYS A 2 53.89 -16.12 -17.06
N TYR A 3 53.30 -17.20 -16.52
CA TYR A 3 51.92 -17.59 -16.80
C TYR A 3 50.95 -17.29 -15.64
N PHE A 4 51.47 -16.88 -14.47
CA PHE A 4 50.63 -16.59 -13.30
C PHE A 4 49.85 -15.27 -13.43
N PHE A 5 50.42 -14.29 -14.17
CA PHE A 5 49.77 -13.01 -14.42
C PHE A 5 48.63 -13.08 -15.45
N SER A 6 48.59 -14.12 -16.29
CA SER A 6 47.56 -14.26 -17.32
C SER A 6 46.25 -14.85 -16.78
N LEU A 7 46.31 -15.60 -15.67
CA LEU A 7 45.12 -16.22 -15.05
C LEU A 7 44.27 -15.24 -14.22
N CYS A 8 44.89 -14.21 -13.63
CA CYS A 8 44.15 -13.19 -12.86
C CYS A 8 43.34 -12.21 -13.74
N LEU A 9 43.71 -12.02 -15.01
CA LEU A 9 43.01 -11.09 -15.90
C LEU A 9 41.67 -11.66 -16.42
N ILE A 10 41.53 -12.99 -16.47
CA ILE A 10 40.31 -13.66 -16.93
C ILE A 10 39.23 -13.69 -15.82
N LEU A 11 39.62 -13.70 -14.55
CA LEU A 11 38.69 -13.66 -13.42
C LEU A 11 38.07 -12.27 -13.19
N PHE A 12 38.67 -11.19 -13.69
CA PHE A 12 38.10 -9.83 -13.58
C PHE A 12 37.02 -9.52 -14.62
N LEU A 13 36.90 -10.30 -15.69
CA LEU A 13 35.86 -10.14 -16.71
C LEU A 13 34.64 -11.06 -16.49
N GLY A 14 34.74 -12.02 -15.56
CA GLY A 14 33.64 -12.91 -15.16
C GLY A 14 32.67 -12.30 -14.14
N GLY A 15 32.93 -11.07 -13.66
CA GLY A 15 32.03 -10.30 -12.81
C GLY A 15 30.83 -9.74 -13.58
N CYS A 16 30.23 -10.52 -14.49
CA CYS A 16 28.95 -10.20 -15.09
C CYS A 16 27.95 -9.97 -13.96
N SER A 17 27.49 -8.73 -13.91
CA SER A 17 26.53 -8.21 -12.98
C SER A 17 25.19 -8.94 -13.11
N VAL A 18 25.05 -10.10 -12.47
CA VAL A 18 23.75 -10.63 -12.05
C VAL A 18 23.27 -9.84 -10.83
N ASN A 19 23.17 -8.52 -11.00
CA ASN A 19 22.15 -7.75 -10.33
C ASN A 19 20.82 -8.09 -11.02
N ALA A 20 20.33 -9.30 -10.78
CA ALA A 20 18.92 -9.65 -10.90
C ALA A 20 18.10 -8.96 -9.78
N GLY A 21 18.47 -7.73 -9.43
CA GLY A 21 17.62 -6.83 -8.70
C GLY A 21 16.53 -6.40 -9.65
N MET A 22 15.32 -6.91 -9.40
CA MET A 22 14.08 -6.58 -10.07
C MET A 22 14.04 -5.07 -10.41
N LYS A 23 14.39 -4.72 -11.65
CA LYS A 23 14.23 -3.35 -12.12
C LYS A 23 12.71 -3.12 -12.21
N PRO A 24 12.15 -2.13 -11.52
CA PRO A 24 10.73 -1.84 -11.66
C PRO A 24 10.47 -1.50 -13.14
N GLY A 25 9.61 -2.30 -13.80
CA GLY A 25 9.07 -1.99 -15.12
C GLY A 25 8.41 -0.63 -15.03
N ARG A 26 9.05 0.38 -15.62
CA ARG A 26 8.91 1.78 -15.19
C ARG A 26 7.71 2.46 -15.84
N ALA A 27 6.50 2.00 -15.55
CA ALA A 27 5.32 2.88 -15.60
C ALA A 27 5.23 3.62 -14.25
N LYS A 28 6.08 4.65 -14.05
CA LYS A 28 5.98 5.51 -12.86
C LYS A 28 4.76 6.41 -13.01
N ASN A 29 3.59 5.89 -12.68
CA ASN A 29 2.41 6.72 -12.51
C ASN A 29 2.60 7.59 -11.23
N LYS A 30 1.99 8.78 -11.22
CA LYS A 30 2.01 9.65 -10.04
C LYS A 30 1.35 8.96 -8.84
N ASN A 31 0.37 8.09 -9.06
CA ASN A 31 -0.48 7.53 -8.00
C ASN A 31 -0.11 6.11 -7.58
N TYR A 32 0.64 5.35 -8.39
CA TYR A 32 1.02 3.98 -8.07
C TYR A 32 2.41 3.61 -8.61
N VAL A 33 2.94 2.49 -8.13
CA VAL A 33 4.12 1.81 -8.64
C VAL A 33 3.78 0.34 -8.85
N SER A 34 4.16 -0.24 -9.98
CA SER A 34 4.03 -1.66 -10.25
C SER A 34 5.38 -2.37 -10.19
N PHE A 35 5.35 -3.63 -9.78
CA PHE A 35 6.51 -4.50 -9.68
C PHE A 35 6.17 -5.84 -10.31
N PHE A 36 6.98 -6.28 -11.26
CA PHE A 36 6.93 -7.66 -11.75
C PHE A 36 7.46 -8.57 -10.65
N LYS A 37 6.65 -9.51 -10.15
CA LYS A 37 7.05 -10.42 -9.07
C LYS A 37 7.48 -11.79 -9.60
N ASP A 38 6.70 -12.34 -10.53
CA ASP A 38 6.96 -13.62 -11.20
C ASP A 38 6.14 -13.68 -12.51
N VAL A 39 6.39 -14.68 -13.37
CA VAL A 39 5.63 -14.95 -14.60
C VAL A 39 4.14 -15.07 -14.26
N GLY A 40 3.33 -14.17 -14.81
CA GLY A 40 1.89 -14.09 -14.56
C GLY A 40 1.53 -13.51 -13.19
N LEU A 41 2.43 -12.76 -12.53
CA LEU A 41 2.17 -12.13 -11.23
C LEU A 41 2.75 -10.71 -11.14
N MET A 42 1.86 -9.73 -11.11
CA MET A 42 2.18 -8.32 -10.89
C MET A 42 1.80 -7.90 -9.46
N GLN A 43 2.60 -7.03 -8.86
CA GLN A 43 2.28 -6.40 -7.58
C GLN A 43 2.15 -4.89 -7.79
N TYR A 44 1.05 -4.33 -7.30
CA TYR A 44 0.78 -2.90 -7.35
C TYR A 44 0.86 -2.30 -5.96
N PHE A 45 1.50 -1.14 -5.87
CA PHE A 45 1.58 -0.31 -4.69
C PHE A 45 0.95 1.05 -5.00
N ILE A 46 -0.23 1.30 -4.42
CA ILE A 46 -0.88 2.60 -4.50
C ILE A 46 -0.22 3.51 -3.46
N LYS A 47 0.33 4.63 -3.92
CA LYS A 47 1.13 5.51 -3.06
C LYS A 47 0.30 6.07 -1.89
N PRO A 48 0.95 6.42 -0.77
CA PRO A 48 0.26 6.92 0.39
C PRO A 48 -0.54 8.20 0.11
N ALA A 49 -1.74 8.27 0.66
CA ALA A 49 -2.51 9.50 0.79
C ALA A 49 -2.52 9.93 2.26
N LYS A 50 -2.49 11.25 2.48
CA LYS A 50 -2.33 11.85 3.81
C LYS A 50 -3.53 12.76 4.14
N ALA A 51 -3.96 12.74 5.40
CA ALA A 51 -4.86 13.73 5.97
C ALA A 51 -4.53 14.07 7.41
N GLU A 52 -5.05 15.21 7.86
CA GLU A 52 -4.78 15.76 9.18
C GLU A 52 -6.09 16.10 9.89
N ALA A 53 -6.16 15.81 11.19
CA ALA A 53 -7.31 16.12 12.05
C ALA A 53 -6.88 16.13 13.53
N ASP A 54 -7.34 17.11 14.32
CA ASP A 54 -7.12 17.19 15.78
C ASP A 54 -5.67 17.05 16.26
N GLY A 55 -4.69 17.49 15.46
CA GLY A 55 -3.25 17.30 15.76
C GLY A 55 -2.76 15.86 15.53
N TYR A 56 -3.43 15.13 14.64
CA TYR A 56 -3.02 13.82 14.15
C TYR A 56 -2.80 13.89 12.65
N VAL A 57 -1.80 13.15 12.19
CA VAL A 57 -1.55 12.88 10.78
C VAL A 57 -1.87 11.41 10.53
N PHE A 58 -2.71 11.16 9.53
CA PHE A 58 -3.06 9.84 9.06
C PHE A 58 -2.57 9.65 7.63
N GLU A 59 -1.90 8.53 7.38
CA GLU A 59 -1.47 8.14 6.04
C GLU A 59 -1.96 6.72 5.76
N ILE A 60 -2.43 6.43 4.55
CA ILE A 60 -2.86 5.08 4.14
C ILE A 60 -2.29 4.76 2.77
N ASP A 61 -1.90 3.51 2.55
CA ASP A 61 -1.46 2.96 1.27
C ASP A 61 -1.99 1.54 1.07
N TYR A 62 -2.01 1.13 -0.19
CA TYR A 62 -2.58 -0.15 -0.61
C TYR A 62 -1.56 -0.95 -1.40
N THR A 63 -1.48 -2.24 -1.13
CA THR A 63 -0.71 -3.19 -1.94
C THR A 63 -1.60 -4.37 -2.31
N PHE A 64 -1.62 -4.74 -3.58
CA PHE A 64 -2.33 -5.95 -4.03
C PHE A 64 -1.56 -6.61 -5.16
N ARG A 65 -1.92 -7.85 -5.45
CA ARG A 65 -1.33 -8.64 -6.54
C ARG A 65 -2.40 -9.01 -7.54
N GLU A 66 -1.99 -9.10 -8.79
CA GLU A 66 -2.84 -9.48 -9.91
C GLU A 66 -2.14 -10.54 -10.75
N GLY A 67 -2.93 -11.44 -11.34
CA GLY A 67 -2.50 -12.50 -12.23
C GLY A 67 -2.84 -13.89 -11.72
N GLU A 68 -2.72 -14.89 -12.59
CA GLU A 68 -3.18 -16.27 -12.38
C GLU A 68 -2.55 -16.94 -11.14
N LYS A 69 -1.34 -16.50 -10.76
CA LYS A 69 -0.61 -17.03 -9.59
C LYS A 69 -0.83 -16.23 -8.31
N ALA A 70 -1.81 -15.32 -8.25
CA ALA A 70 -2.09 -14.54 -7.05
C ALA A 70 -2.73 -15.41 -5.95
N VAL A 71 -1.89 -16.05 -5.12
CA VAL A 71 -2.35 -16.92 -4.02
C VAL A 71 -3.11 -16.16 -2.91
N ASN A 72 -2.84 -14.86 -2.76
CA ASN A 72 -3.53 -13.98 -1.80
C ASN A 72 -4.44 -13.00 -2.55
N ASP A 73 -5.72 -13.37 -2.68
CA ASP A 73 -6.79 -12.54 -3.23
C ASP A 73 -7.24 -11.47 -2.21
N SER A 74 -6.31 -10.60 -1.83
CA SER A 74 -6.56 -9.54 -0.84
C SER A 74 -5.77 -8.27 -1.13
N ILE A 75 -6.36 -7.15 -0.78
CA ILE A 75 -5.72 -5.84 -0.75
C ILE A 75 -5.11 -5.68 0.65
N THR A 76 -3.79 -5.59 0.73
CA THR A 76 -3.11 -5.17 1.95
C THR A 76 -3.30 -3.67 2.12
N VAL A 77 -3.82 -3.29 3.29
CA VAL A 77 -4.05 -1.90 3.67
C VAL A 77 -3.07 -1.57 4.78
N ASN A 78 -2.11 -0.68 4.51
CA ASN A 78 -1.23 -0.17 5.54
C ASN A 78 -1.61 1.27 5.86
N PHE A 79 -1.48 1.65 7.12
CA PHE A 79 -1.71 3.02 7.51
C PHE A 79 -0.85 3.44 8.70
N SER A 80 -0.47 4.71 8.72
CA SER A 80 0.24 5.37 9.82
C SER A 80 -0.70 6.29 10.57
N LEU A 81 -0.55 6.35 11.89
CA LEU A 81 -1.10 7.41 12.71
C LEU A 81 0.06 8.03 13.50
N SER A 82 0.31 9.32 13.30
CA SER A 82 1.22 10.11 14.12
C SER A 82 0.50 11.28 14.78
N SER A 83 1.07 11.81 15.85
CA SER A 83 0.52 12.94 16.58
C SER A 83 1.62 13.75 17.26
N ASP A 84 1.40 15.03 17.44
CA ASP A 84 2.34 15.87 18.21
C ASP A 84 2.14 15.70 19.73
N LYS A 85 1.07 15.02 20.16
CA LYS A 85 0.78 14.76 21.58
C LYS A 85 1.54 13.52 22.06
N LYS A 86 2.10 13.57 23.28
CA LYS A 86 3.04 12.60 23.91
C LYS A 86 2.72 11.08 23.90
N SER A 87 1.66 10.61 23.24
CA SER A 87 1.49 9.19 22.90
C SER A 87 0.48 9.01 21.77
N ALA A 88 0.88 8.43 20.64
CA ALA A 88 -0.05 7.91 19.65
C ALA A 88 -0.89 6.79 20.28
N ALA A 89 -2.21 6.99 20.30
CA ALA A 89 -3.13 6.02 20.89
C ALA A 89 -3.18 4.74 20.04
N LYS A 90 -3.32 3.57 20.68
CA LYS A 90 -3.39 2.30 19.97
C LYS A 90 -4.69 2.25 19.16
N VAL A 91 -4.57 2.06 17.85
CA VAL A 91 -5.72 1.90 16.96
C VAL A 91 -6.40 0.56 17.23
N LYS A 92 -7.72 0.58 17.36
CA LYS A 92 -8.58 -0.59 17.54
C LYS A 92 -9.37 -0.89 16.28
N LYS A 93 -9.84 0.15 15.58
CA LYS A 93 -10.57 0.01 14.32
C LYS A 93 -10.21 1.14 13.35
N LEU A 94 -10.10 0.81 12.08
CA LEU A 94 -10.12 1.76 10.97
C LEU A 94 -11.46 1.59 10.24
N ILE A 95 -12.10 2.70 9.90
CA ILE A 95 -13.40 2.71 9.24
C ILE A 95 -13.33 3.68 8.07
N LEU A 96 -13.69 3.20 6.89
CA LEU A 96 -13.94 4.03 5.71
C LEU A 96 -15.46 4.12 5.53
N SER A 97 -16.04 5.30 5.71
CA SER A 97 -17.49 5.52 5.60
C SER A 97 -17.80 6.40 4.41
N GLY A 98 -18.43 5.83 3.39
CA GLY A 98 -18.98 6.52 2.23
C GLY A 98 -20.46 6.83 2.39
N LYS A 99 -21.10 7.25 1.30
CA LYS A 99 -22.53 7.62 1.29
C LYS A 99 -23.46 6.45 1.63
N GLU A 100 -23.18 5.26 1.08
CA GLU A 100 -24.04 4.06 1.25
C GLU A 100 -23.27 2.82 1.76
N ARG A 101 -21.96 2.96 1.93
CA ARG A 101 -21.06 1.85 2.27
C ARG A 101 -20.14 2.21 3.42
N LYS A 102 -19.76 1.17 4.14
CA LYS A 102 -18.81 1.27 5.24
C LYS A 102 -17.90 0.05 5.25
N ILE A 103 -16.61 0.30 5.09
CA ILE A 103 -15.57 -0.73 5.23
C ILE A 103 -14.99 -0.61 6.63
N ILE A 104 -14.97 -1.72 7.37
CA ILE A 104 -14.48 -1.78 8.74
C ILE A 104 -13.29 -2.73 8.80
N PHE A 105 -12.18 -2.22 9.32
CA PHE A 105 -10.97 -2.98 9.62
C PHE A 105 -10.80 -3.07 11.13
N ASP A 106 -11.11 -4.24 11.68
CA ASP A 106 -10.98 -4.54 13.11
C ASP A 106 -9.58 -5.05 13.44
N ASN A 107 -9.09 -4.68 14.63
CA ASN A 107 -7.84 -5.17 15.21
C ASN A 107 -6.61 -5.13 14.27
N PRO A 108 -6.30 -3.96 13.69
CA PRO A 108 -5.16 -3.84 12.78
C PRO A 108 -3.85 -4.16 13.51
N ILE A 109 -2.94 -4.85 12.82
CA ILE A 109 -1.67 -5.34 13.37
C ILE A 109 -0.64 -4.22 13.30
N ILE A 110 0.11 -4.01 14.38
CA ILE A 110 1.21 -3.03 14.37
C ILE A 110 2.42 -3.64 13.67
N ILE A 111 2.94 -2.95 12.66
CA ILE A 111 4.14 -3.38 11.92
C ILE A 111 5.35 -2.49 12.18
N PHE A 112 5.15 -1.27 12.68
CA PHE A 112 6.25 -0.35 12.98
C PHE A 112 5.85 0.69 14.03
N LYS A 113 6.81 1.13 14.85
CA LYS A 113 6.66 2.21 15.84
C LYS A 113 7.91 3.08 15.84
N ASP A 114 7.72 4.39 15.67
CA ASP A 114 8.76 5.40 15.82
C ASP A 114 8.39 6.31 16.99
N ARG A 115 9.20 6.31 18.04
CA ARG A 115 8.93 7.10 19.26
C ARG A 115 9.30 8.57 19.09
N GLU A 116 10.33 8.86 18.30
CA GLU A 116 10.79 10.23 18.05
C GLU A 116 9.76 11.01 17.25
N LYS A 117 9.17 10.35 16.24
CA LYS A 117 8.11 10.92 15.41
C LYS A 117 6.70 10.66 15.94
N ASN A 118 6.59 9.98 17.08
CA ASN A 118 5.34 9.50 17.66
C ASN A 118 4.39 8.88 16.63
N LEU A 119 4.94 7.99 15.79
CA LEU A 119 4.27 7.37 14.66
C LEU A 119 4.08 5.88 14.93
N ILE A 120 2.89 5.37 14.66
CA ILE A 120 2.61 3.94 14.66
C ILE A 120 2.05 3.55 13.30
N ARG A 121 2.66 2.54 12.68
CA ARG A 121 2.20 1.97 11.42
C ARG A 121 1.52 0.63 11.66
N TYR A 122 0.41 0.45 10.97
CA TYR A 122 -0.46 -0.69 11.07
C TYR A 122 -0.64 -1.34 9.70
N THR A 123 -1.03 -2.60 9.70
CA THR A 123 -1.44 -3.36 8.53
C THR A 123 -2.72 -4.14 8.80
N THR A 124 -3.49 -4.34 7.74
CA THR A 124 -4.68 -5.19 7.70
C THR A 124 -4.90 -5.63 6.25
N THR A 125 -5.83 -6.55 6.03
CA THR A 125 -6.14 -7.07 4.70
C THR A 125 -7.63 -6.92 4.41
N PHE A 126 -7.95 -6.59 3.18
CA PHE A 126 -9.30 -6.57 2.66
C PHE A 126 -9.47 -7.65 1.59
N PRO A 127 -10.48 -8.53 1.69
CA PRO A 127 -10.72 -9.53 0.65
C PRO A 127 -11.00 -8.88 -0.69
N ASN A 128 -10.30 -9.31 -1.75
CA ASN A 128 -10.46 -8.71 -3.07
C ASN A 128 -11.85 -9.01 -3.67
N LYS A 129 -12.50 -10.13 -3.30
CA LYS A 129 -13.93 -10.38 -3.60
C LYS A 129 -14.88 -9.26 -3.16
N LYS A 130 -14.48 -8.43 -2.19
CA LYS A 130 -15.25 -7.28 -1.69
C LYS A 130 -14.80 -5.96 -2.33
N LYS A 131 -13.91 -5.98 -3.33
CA LYS A 131 -13.33 -4.79 -3.97
C LYS A 131 -14.37 -3.77 -4.44
N LYS A 132 -15.55 -4.22 -4.88
CA LYS A 132 -16.68 -3.35 -5.26
C LYS A 132 -17.13 -2.43 -4.11
N GLU A 133 -16.92 -2.83 -2.86
CA GLU A 133 -17.21 -1.97 -1.70
C GLU A 133 -16.32 -0.70 -1.69
N PHE A 134 -15.08 -0.76 -2.21
CA PHE A 134 -14.22 0.42 -2.35
C PHE A 134 -14.72 1.37 -3.44
N THR A 135 -15.21 0.82 -4.55
CA THR A 135 -15.73 1.62 -5.67
C THR A 135 -17.02 2.35 -5.29
N GLU A 136 -17.84 1.71 -4.47
CA GLU A 136 -19.14 2.22 -3.99
C GLU A 136 -19.00 3.20 -2.81
N LEU A 137 -17.79 3.46 -2.29
CA LEU A 137 -17.60 4.44 -1.21
C LEU A 137 -17.89 5.88 -1.67
N GLY A 138 -17.60 6.20 -2.95
CA GLY A 138 -17.67 7.58 -3.45
C GLY A 138 -16.84 8.53 -2.61
N ASP A 139 -17.41 9.69 -2.27
CA ASP A 139 -16.85 10.56 -1.23
C ASP A 139 -17.00 9.88 0.14
N PHE A 140 -15.88 9.67 0.83
CA PHE A 140 -15.88 8.99 2.13
C PHE A 140 -15.29 9.83 3.26
N HIS A 141 -15.29 9.31 4.47
CA HIS A 141 -14.55 9.83 5.61
C HIS A 141 -13.80 8.68 6.26
N ILE A 142 -12.65 8.99 6.84
CA ILE A 142 -11.83 7.99 7.52
C ILE A 142 -12.02 8.21 9.02
N SER A 143 -12.53 7.19 9.72
CA SER A 143 -12.62 7.20 11.18
C SER A 143 -11.65 6.20 11.77
N VAL A 144 -10.77 6.69 12.64
CA VAL A 144 -9.80 5.87 13.38
C VAL A 144 -10.25 5.81 14.83
N LYS A 145 -10.76 4.64 15.25
CA LYS A 145 -11.09 4.38 16.66
C LYS A 145 -9.85 3.91 17.38
N THR A 146 -9.40 4.70 18.33
CA THR A 146 -8.31 4.35 19.24
C THR A 146 -8.87 3.91 20.59
N ASN A 147 -8.01 3.45 21.49
CA ASN A 147 -8.41 3.17 22.88
C ASN A 147 -8.79 4.43 23.69
N LYS A 148 -8.49 5.64 23.19
CA LYS A 148 -8.75 6.90 23.90
C LYS A 148 -9.87 7.72 23.27
N LYS A 149 -9.97 7.72 21.95
CA LYS A 149 -10.94 8.54 21.19
C LYS A 149 -11.19 8.02 19.78
N ASN A 150 -12.25 8.54 19.17
CA ASN A 150 -12.49 8.47 17.72
C ASN A 150 -11.91 9.71 17.05
N ILE A 151 -11.20 9.53 15.93
CA ILE A 151 -10.61 10.63 15.15
C ILE A 151 -11.18 10.52 13.73
N VAL A 152 -11.72 11.61 13.20
CA VAL A 152 -12.35 11.63 11.86
C VAL A 152 -11.54 12.52 10.93
N PHE A 153 -11.04 11.95 9.85
CA PHE A 153 -10.30 12.63 8.79
C PHE A 153 -11.19 12.85 7.57
N ARG A 154 -11.09 14.03 6.96
CA ARG A 154 -11.76 14.35 5.69
C ARG A 154 -11.05 13.67 4.52
N SER A 155 -11.81 13.22 3.51
CA SER A 155 -11.30 12.43 2.40
C SER A 155 -10.64 13.21 1.26
N LYS A 156 -10.57 14.55 1.30
CA LYS A 156 -10.10 15.37 0.15
C LYS A 156 -8.76 14.92 -0.44
N GLY A 157 -7.89 14.28 0.33
CA GLY A 157 -6.60 13.73 -0.14
C GLY A 157 -6.62 12.30 -0.69
N PHE A 158 -7.71 11.54 -0.51
CA PHE A 158 -7.77 10.10 -0.80
C PHE A 158 -8.56 9.76 -2.07
N GLN A 159 -9.29 10.70 -2.66
CA GLN A 159 -10.13 10.45 -3.84
C GLN A 159 -9.33 9.82 -4.98
N LYS A 160 -8.20 10.44 -5.35
CA LYS A 160 -7.30 9.93 -6.40
C LYS A 160 -6.75 8.53 -6.08
N GLN A 161 -6.57 8.24 -4.80
CA GLN A 161 -6.07 6.95 -4.34
C GLN A 161 -7.11 5.86 -4.58
N ILE A 162 -8.38 6.14 -4.26
CA ILE A 162 -9.51 5.24 -4.50
C ILE A 162 -9.80 5.13 -5.99
N GLU A 163 -9.77 6.20 -6.77
CA GLU A 163 -9.90 6.13 -8.23
C GLU A 163 -8.83 5.22 -8.85
N THR A 164 -7.58 5.36 -8.39
CA THR A 164 -6.48 4.51 -8.86
C THR A 164 -6.71 3.06 -8.45
N LEU A 165 -7.16 2.82 -7.21
CA LEU A 165 -7.50 1.49 -6.74
C LEU A 165 -8.64 0.89 -7.58
N ASN A 166 -9.70 1.66 -7.84
CA ASN A 166 -10.86 1.26 -8.65
C ASN A 166 -10.48 0.92 -10.09
N PHE A 167 -9.57 1.68 -10.70
CA PHE A 167 -9.05 1.39 -12.04
C PHE A 167 -8.47 -0.03 -12.16
N PHE A 168 -7.75 -0.48 -11.14
CA PHE A 168 -7.20 -1.85 -11.12
C PHE A 168 -8.20 -2.91 -10.69
N LEU A 169 -9.17 -2.53 -9.85
CA LEU A 169 -10.14 -3.47 -9.31
C LEU A 169 -11.30 -3.75 -10.27
N ASN A 170 -11.59 -2.81 -11.18
CA ASN A 170 -12.57 -2.95 -12.25
C ASN A 170 -11.88 -2.72 -13.61
N PRO A 171 -11.05 -3.64 -14.11
CA PRO A 171 -10.61 -3.55 -15.50
C PRO A 171 -11.87 -3.55 -16.37
N PHE A 172 -11.94 -2.62 -17.32
CA PHE A 172 -13.02 -2.53 -18.30
C PHE A 172 -13.42 -3.94 -18.75
N ASN A 173 -14.71 -4.29 -18.62
CA ASN A 173 -15.24 -5.49 -19.23
C ASN A 173 -15.66 -5.07 -20.65
N PRO A 174 -14.91 -5.41 -21.70
CA PRO A 174 -15.25 -4.99 -23.07
C PRO A 174 -16.49 -5.70 -23.63
N GLU A 175 -17.19 -6.51 -22.83
CA GLU A 175 -18.39 -7.25 -23.20
C GLU A 175 -19.72 -6.52 -22.91
N GLU A 176 -19.68 -5.23 -22.55
CA GLU A 176 -20.88 -4.40 -22.32
C GLU A 176 -21.09 -3.29 -23.37
N ASP A 177 -20.76 -3.55 -24.64
CA ASP A 177 -21.18 -2.73 -25.80
C ASP A 177 -21.96 -3.58 -26.83
#